data_AF-D5XEB6-F1
#
_entry.id   AF-D5XEB6-F1
#
_cell.length_a   1.000
_cell.length_b   1.000
_cell.length_c   1.000
_cell.angle_alpha   90.00
_cell.angle_beta   90.00
_cell.angle_gamma   90.00
#
_symmetry.space_group_name_H-M   'P 1'
#
loop_
_entity.id
_entity.type
_entity.pdbx_description
1 polymer ?
#
loop_
_entity_poly.entity_id
_entity_poly.type
_entity_poly.pdbx_seq_one_letter_code
_entity_poly.pdbx_strand_id
1 'polypeptide(L)'
;MLKKSLIIVLGLVVLLILPGVVAAAETNLDCTKCHGSTVSGFQLPAVVRTAQCATCHNAGGHAYYTDEQGIMHFAIYVKDSGYFFSPESPQATASTLHKAHSGQNGLAGNSRCSRCHGIVSCTSCHTSVAHITHSTTKYSAPMLNQANGLTYEYKPVTCASSLCHSSMPNVVRQRADSKQLCLNCHQVDSTGHTDVTAQHQTNFVLNPQYPCSDCHNSAMNVEHEMRADESGQNYNCYTCHNSTRPDVKNAITNKINRCDACHTIHPDMDRKHTSTFIYGPGDTVKTNCSSCHNNLLHTEHALRKDDNNNPLKCVTCHASTDPKVTNAITSHNTRCDACHSDTSHDTVHSTAPDEPSNIDPYCQVCHKNTLTQEHLANEKTQADNSWTCATCHENSNKSILAAIATGDGNCVACHSEGHNILFAEKIPADIPLYNNYQWSVPQSSTIWADENWMPTAFKESGTIVFSDRKAVGVADIQNFYTEQLIQEKWKIISTDTHNDQLKIEARKGNRYLVVYAYNTEEFNLGSTVSAGYRIKLIYK
;
A
#
# COMPACT_ATOMS: atom_id res chain seq x y z
N MET A 1 -0.74 -48.08 29.80
CA MET A 1 -1.48 -49.31 30.19
C MET A 1 -2.02 -49.12 31.60
N LEU A 2 -3.28 -49.53 31.89
CA LEU A 2 -3.95 -49.52 33.23
C LEU A 2 -4.13 -48.10 33.85
N LYS A 3 -5.07 -47.77 34.75
CA LYS A 3 -6.41 -48.25 35.22
C LYS A 3 -7.14 -46.95 35.69
N LYS A 4 -8.40 -46.61 35.39
CA LYS A 4 -9.75 -47.22 35.62
C LYS A 4 -10.31 -47.16 37.08
N SER A 5 -11.48 -46.50 37.20
CA SER A 5 -12.57 -46.70 38.22
C SER A 5 -12.33 -46.23 39.67
N LEU A 6 -13.31 -46.06 40.59
CA LEU A 6 -14.78 -45.75 40.63
C LEU A 6 -15.24 -45.88 42.14
N ILE A 7 -16.32 -45.22 42.62
CA ILE A 7 -17.20 -45.50 43.84
C ILE A 7 -17.72 -44.15 44.46
N ILE A 8 -18.93 -43.87 45.02
CA ILE A 8 -20.23 -44.54 45.41
C ILE A 8 -20.42 -44.75 46.95
N VAL A 9 -21.55 -44.49 47.65
CA VAL A 9 -22.71 -43.55 47.54
C VAL A 9 -23.53 -43.57 48.88
N LEU A 10 -24.36 -42.54 49.20
CA LEU A 10 -25.24 -42.40 50.41
C LEU A 10 -24.48 -42.33 51.78
N GLY A 11 -25.04 -42.02 52.97
CA GLY A 11 -26.39 -41.66 53.49
C GLY A 11 -26.35 -41.52 55.05
N LEU A 12 -27.41 -41.32 55.87
CA LEU A 12 -28.83 -40.96 55.67
C LEU A 12 -29.58 -40.62 57.03
N VAL A 13 -29.85 -39.33 57.33
CA VAL A 13 -31.00 -38.82 58.17
C VAL A 13 -31.03 -39.08 59.70
N VAL A 14 -31.91 -38.34 60.44
CA VAL A 14 -32.59 -38.58 61.76
C VAL A 14 -32.35 -37.49 62.85
N LEU A 15 -33.26 -37.10 63.79
CA LEU A 15 -34.72 -36.78 63.82
C LEU A 15 -35.12 -36.20 65.24
N LEU A 16 -36.39 -35.76 65.44
CA LEU A 16 -37.14 -35.54 66.73
C LEU A 16 -36.90 -34.18 67.48
N ILE A 17 -37.83 -33.63 68.31
CA ILE A 17 -39.04 -34.12 69.04
C ILE A 17 -40.31 -33.22 68.80
N LEU A 18 -41.51 -33.72 69.18
CA LEU A 18 -42.92 -33.26 69.02
C LEU A 18 -43.46 -32.46 70.27
N PRO A 19 -44.79 -32.21 70.57
CA PRO A 19 -46.10 -32.35 69.86
C PRO A 19 -46.94 -31.01 69.89
N GLY A 20 -48.27 -30.86 69.67
CA GLY A 20 -49.37 -31.69 69.11
C GLY A 20 -50.72 -31.64 69.90
N VAL A 21 -51.84 -31.17 69.31
CA VAL A 21 -53.25 -31.20 69.83
C VAL A 21 -54.27 -31.50 68.67
N VAL A 22 -55.56 -31.79 68.96
CA VAL A 22 -56.44 -32.72 68.19
C VAL A 22 -57.74 -32.13 67.58
N ALA A 23 -58.23 -32.68 66.44
CA ALA A 23 -59.66 -32.93 66.07
C ALA A 23 -59.82 -33.58 64.65
N ALA A 24 -61.03 -34.05 64.29
CA ALA A 24 -61.40 -34.66 62.98
C ALA A 24 -62.64 -33.94 62.36
N ALA A 25 -63.18 -34.21 61.14
CA ALA A 25 -63.05 -35.33 60.20
C ALA A 25 -63.41 -34.98 58.72
N GLU A 26 -63.36 -36.00 57.84
CA GLU A 26 -64.08 -36.19 56.55
C GLU A 26 -63.70 -35.52 55.19
N THR A 27 -63.23 -36.40 54.28
CA THR A 27 -63.44 -36.45 52.81
C THR A 27 -62.55 -35.70 51.80
N ASN A 28 -62.33 -36.41 50.68
CA ASN A 28 -61.66 -36.13 49.41
C ASN A 28 -61.53 -34.68 48.90
N LEU A 29 -60.37 -34.38 48.32
CA LEU A 29 -59.93 -33.04 47.95
C LEU A 29 -60.79 -32.33 46.88
N ASP A 30 -60.97 -31.02 47.11
CA ASP A 30 -61.03 -29.93 46.11
C ASP A 30 -62.30 -29.67 45.28
N CYS A 31 -63.41 -30.39 45.49
CA CYS A 31 -64.72 -29.71 45.42
C CYS A 31 -64.87 -28.70 46.59
N THR A 32 -64.15 -28.95 47.68
CA THR A 32 -64.17 -28.21 48.94
C THR A 32 -63.78 -26.73 48.82
N LYS A 33 -62.93 -26.34 47.85
CA LYS A 33 -62.55 -24.94 47.61
C LYS A 33 -63.70 -24.02 47.20
N CYS A 34 -64.78 -24.56 46.63
CA CYS A 34 -65.96 -23.80 46.24
C CYS A 34 -67.22 -24.17 47.04
N HIS A 35 -67.29 -25.40 47.59
CA HIS A 35 -68.50 -25.92 48.25
C HIS A 35 -68.31 -26.33 49.72
N GLY A 36 -67.09 -26.24 50.28
CA GLY A 36 -66.80 -26.59 51.68
C GLY A 36 -66.78 -28.08 52.01
N SER A 37 -67.40 -28.95 51.20
CA SER A 37 -67.46 -30.41 51.39
C SER A 37 -67.28 -31.20 50.09
N THR A 38 -67.15 -32.52 50.20
CA THR A 38 -67.15 -33.45 49.06
C THR A 38 -68.58 -33.78 48.64
N VAL A 39 -68.86 -33.79 47.33
CA VAL A 39 -70.15 -34.19 46.76
C VAL A 39 -69.95 -35.42 45.88
N SER A 40 -70.84 -36.40 45.97
CA SER A 40 -70.83 -37.62 45.16
C SER A 40 -72.20 -37.88 44.51
N GLY A 41 -72.24 -38.65 43.42
CA GLY A 41 -73.49 -39.11 42.79
C GLY A 41 -74.11 -38.21 41.71
N PHE A 42 -73.39 -37.23 41.15
CA PHE A 42 -73.93 -36.34 40.12
C PHE A 42 -73.73 -36.86 38.69
N GLN A 43 -74.78 -36.90 37.88
CA GLN A 43 -74.72 -37.12 36.42
C GLN A 43 -75.24 -35.88 35.68
N LEU A 44 -74.56 -35.50 34.60
CA LEU A 44 -74.95 -34.40 33.70
C LEU A 44 -75.19 -34.91 32.28
N PRO A 45 -76.23 -34.41 31.57
CA PRO A 45 -76.43 -34.67 30.14
C PRO A 45 -75.39 -33.92 29.25
N ALA A 46 -75.45 -34.17 27.95
CA ALA A 46 -74.35 -33.92 27.01
C ALA A 46 -73.98 -32.44 26.76
N VAL A 47 -72.70 -32.25 26.42
CA VAL A 47 -71.96 -30.96 26.41
C VAL A 47 -72.08 -30.17 25.10
N VAL A 48 -72.14 -28.83 25.21
CA VAL A 48 -71.83 -27.89 24.12
C VAL A 48 -70.50 -27.17 24.42
N ARG A 49 -69.60 -27.07 23.42
CA ARG A 49 -68.23 -26.53 23.60
C ARG A 49 -68.09 -25.08 23.09
N THR A 50 -68.53 -24.10 23.86
CA THR A 50 -68.20 -22.67 23.66
C THR A 50 -67.99 -21.99 25.02
N ALA A 51 -67.07 -21.02 25.08
CA ALA A 51 -66.88 -19.96 26.12
C ALA A 51 -66.93 -20.29 27.64
N GLN A 52 -67.24 -21.51 28.07
CA GLN A 52 -67.59 -21.86 29.45
C GLN A 52 -67.01 -23.22 29.85
N CYS A 53 -65.80 -23.57 29.38
CA CYS A 53 -64.67 -23.53 30.30
C CYS A 53 -63.88 -22.21 30.33
N ALA A 54 -64.13 -21.25 29.43
CA ALA A 54 -63.41 -19.96 29.43
C ALA A 54 -63.85 -19.00 30.56
N THR A 55 -64.53 -19.52 31.59
CA THR A 55 -64.77 -18.85 32.87
C THR A 55 -64.66 -19.84 34.03
N CYS A 56 -63.50 -20.50 34.15
CA CYS A 56 -63.07 -21.20 35.36
C CYS A 56 -61.82 -20.54 35.98
N HIS A 57 -61.88 -19.34 36.57
CA HIS A 57 -63.06 -18.49 36.85
C HIS A 57 -62.79 -16.99 36.62
N ASN A 58 -63.86 -16.22 36.52
CA ASN A 58 -63.84 -14.77 36.29
C ASN A 58 -63.21 -14.02 37.49
N ALA A 59 -61.93 -13.64 37.36
CA ALA A 59 -61.19 -12.89 38.39
C ALA A 59 -60.35 -11.73 37.79
N GLY A 60 -60.74 -11.23 36.62
CA GLY A 60 -59.88 -10.36 35.79
C GLY A 60 -60.58 -9.23 35.00
N GLY A 61 -61.87 -8.98 35.22
CA GLY A 61 -62.52 -7.69 34.89
C GLY A 61 -62.84 -7.35 33.42
N HIS A 62 -62.71 -8.27 32.45
CA HIS A 62 -62.84 -7.96 31.02
C HIS A 62 -63.67 -8.99 30.22
N ALA A 63 -64.84 -9.41 30.72
CA ALA A 63 -65.70 -10.40 30.03
C ALA A 63 -66.81 -9.76 29.17
N TYR A 64 -67.30 -8.59 29.57
CA TYR A 64 -68.31 -7.79 28.89
C TYR A 64 -68.14 -6.32 29.29
N TYR A 65 -68.70 -5.41 28.52
CA TYR A 65 -68.91 -4.02 28.92
C TYR A 65 -70.35 -3.59 28.60
N THR A 66 -70.79 -2.48 29.18
CA THR A 66 -72.06 -1.84 28.84
C THR A 66 -71.76 -0.50 28.20
N ASP A 67 -72.42 -0.17 27.09
CA ASP A 67 -72.27 1.12 26.43
C ASP A 67 -73.07 2.25 27.11
N GLU A 68 -72.94 3.48 26.59
CA GLU A 68 -73.64 4.68 27.08
C GLU A 68 -75.17 4.57 26.95
N GLN A 69 -75.68 3.60 26.18
CA GLN A 69 -77.09 3.33 25.93
C GLN A 69 -77.64 2.17 26.80
N GLY A 70 -76.79 1.53 27.62
CA GLY A 70 -77.17 0.43 28.50
C GLY A 70 -77.10 -0.96 27.84
N ILE A 71 -76.59 -1.09 26.62
CA ILE A 71 -76.50 -2.35 25.89
C ILE A 71 -75.20 -3.08 26.26
N MET A 72 -75.31 -4.37 26.57
CA MET A 72 -74.17 -5.22 26.96
C MET A 72 -73.49 -5.83 25.73
N HIS A 73 -72.18 -5.59 25.62
CA HIS A 73 -71.32 -6.07 24.53
C HIS A 73 -70.28 -7.06 25.06
N PHE A 74 -70.00 -8.10 24.27
CA PHE A 74 -69.04 -9.15 24.60
C PHE A 74 -67.75 -8.97 23.79
N ALA A 75 -66.59 -9.09 24.44
CA ALA A 75 -65.31 -8.88 23.77
C ALA A 75 -64.92 -10.07 22.88
N ILE A 76 -64.57 -9.79 21.63
CA ILE A 76 -64.15 -10.75 20.62
C ILE A 76 -62.64 -10.98 20.75
N TYR A 77 -62.20 -12.24 20.81
CA TYR A 77 -60.78 -12.57 20.77
C TYR A 77 -60.22 -12.47 19.35
N VAL A 78 -59.40 -11.45 19.10
CA VAL A 78 -58.60 -11.33 17.89
C VAL A 78 -57.29 -12.09 18.12
N LYS A 79 -57.07 -13.12 17.30
CA LYS A 79 -55.90 -14.00 17.40
C LYS A 79 -54.61 -13.19 17.46
N ASP A 80 -53.70 -13.61 18.33
CA ASP A 80 -52.38 -13.02 18.58
C ASP A 80 -52.39 -11.57 19.12
N SER A 81 -53.52 -10.85 19.06
CA SER A 81 -53.65 -9.43 19.45
C SER A 81 -54.34 -9.21 20.82
N GLY A 82 -55.31 -10.05 21.21
CA GLY A 82 -56.05 -9.91 22.46
C GLY A 82 -57.58 -9.83 22.29
N TYR A 83 -58.29 -9.33 23.30
CA TYR A 83 -59.74 -9.17 23.28
C TYR A 83 -60.12 -7.72 22.94
N PHE A 84 -61.04 -7.53 21.99
CA PHE A 84 -61.46 -6.23 21.45
C PHE A 84 -62.97 -6.16 21.21
N PHE A 85 -63.49 -4.97 20.87
CA PHE A 85 -64.90 -4.76 20.57
C PHE A 85 -65.29 -5.28 19.16
N SER A 86 -64.35 -5.23 18.21
CA SER A 86 -64.51 -5.74 16.85
C SER A 86 -63.19 -6.29 16.28
N PRO A 87 -63.20 -7.11 15.21
CA PRO A 87 -61.98 -7.59 14.56
C PRO A 87 -61.08 -6.48 14.01
N GLU A 88 -61.65 -5.32 13.65
CA GLU A 88 -60.97 -4.16 13.07
C GLU A 88 -60.40 -3.22 14.14
N SER A 89 -60.86 -3.35 15.39
CA SER A 89 -60.47 -2.49 16.52
C SER A 89 -58.95 -2.35 16.74
N PRO A 90 -58.09 -3.37 16.52
CA PRO A 90 -56.63 -3.20 16.62
C PRO A 90 -56.02 -2.21 15.60
N GLN A 91 -56.75 -1.89 14.53
CA GLN A 91 -56.35 -0.91 13.49
C GLN A 91 -57.01 0.47 13.70
N ALA A 92 -57.83 0.63 14.75
CA ALA A 92 -58.48 1.90 15.06
C ALA A 92 -57.49 2.93 15.65
N THR A 93 -57.86 4.20 15.62
CA THR A 93 -56.99 5.26 16.16
C THR A 93 -56.73 5.08 17.66
N ALA A 94 -55.60 5.58 18.18
CA ALA A 94 -55.31 5.53 19.61
C ALA A 94 -56.40 6.19 20.49
N SER A 95 -57.11 7.21 19.96
CA SER A 95 -58.26 7.82 20.62
C SER A 95 -59.47 6.88 20.70
N THR A 96 -59.71 6.11 19.63
CA THR A 96 -60.75 5.07 19.59
C THR A 96 -60.42 3.91 20.53
N LEU A 97 -59.17 3.44 20.54
CA LEU A 97 -58.69 2.38 21.42
C LEU A 97 -58.78 2.76 22.90
N HIS A 98 -58.42 3.99 23.29
CA HIS A 98 -58.55 4.44 24.69
C HIS A 98 -60.01 4.64 25.15
N LYS A 99 -60.99 4.76 24.24
CA LYS A 99 -62.42 4.69 24.59
C LYS A 99 -62.92 3.26 24.84
N ALA A 100 -62.14 2.24 24.50
CA ALA A 100 -62.55 0.83 24.56
C ALA A 100 -62.30 0.13 25.91
N HIS A 101 -62.03 0.87 27.00
CA HIS A 101 -61.74 0.31 28.31
C HIS A 101 -62.77 0.71 29.38
N SER A 102 -63.64 -0.23 29.73
CA SER A 102 -64.62 -0.09 30.82
C SER A 102 -64.00 -0.41 32.19
N GLY A 103 -63.10 0.46 32.67
CA GLY A 103 -62.42 0.26 33.95
C GLY A 103 -61.39 1.34 34.28
N GLN A 104 -60.83 1.29 35.49
CA GLN A 104 -59.81 2.26 35.92
C GLN A 104 -58.57 2.22 35.00
N ASN A 105 -58.27 3.35 34.38
CA ASN A 105 -57.13 3.54 33.47
C ASN A 105 -55.79 3.55 34.22
N GLY A 106 -55.38 2.37 34.71
CA GLY A 106 -54.08 2.17 35.36
C GLY A 106 -52.91 2.42 34.41
N LEU A 107 -51.74 2.75 34.98
CA LEU A 107 -50.52 3.06 34.24
C LEU A 107 -50.18 1.98 33.19
N ALA A 108 -49.93 2.43 31.95
CA ALA A 108 -49.48 1.61 30.81
C ALA A 108 -48.06 1.00 30.97
N GLY A 109 -47.47 1.09 32.16
CA GLY A 109 -46.19 0.46 32.52
C GLY A 109 -46.32 -0.96 33.08
N ASN A 110 -47.52 -1.48 33.34
CA ASN A 110 -47.69 -2.87 33.79
C ASN A 110 -47.66 -3.87 32.61
N SER A 111 -47.18 -5.10 32.88
CA SER A 111 -46.92 -6.14 31.88
C SER A 111 -48.17 -6.77 31.23
N ARG A 112 -49.38 -6.36 31.61
CA ARG A 112 -50.63 -6.73 30.93
C ARG A 112 -50.94 -5.76 29.79
N CYS A 113 -50.71 -4.46 29.98
CA CYS A 113 -50.92 -3.43 28.96
C CYS A 113 -49.96 -3.57 27.77
N SER A 114 -48.67 -3.84 28.04
CA SER A 114 -47.64 -3.94 26.99
C SER A 114 -47.88 -5.07 25.98
N ARG A 115 -48.64 -6.11 26.35
CA ARG A 115 -48.98 -7.23 25.45
C ARG A 115 -49.93 -6.83 24.31
N CYS A 116 -50.86 -5.92 24.55
CA CYS A 116 -51.74 -5.40 23.51
C CYS A 116 -51.09 -4.23 22.75
N HIS A 117 -50.42 -3.31 23.47
CA HIS A 117 -49.79 -2.15 22.83
C HIS A 117 -48.53 -2.48 22.03
N GLY A 118 -47.83 -3.58 22.31
CA GLY A 118 -46.65 -4.02 21.54
C GLY A 118 -46.94 -4.41 20.09
N ILE A 119 -48.21 -4.59 19.72
CA ILE A 119 -48.67 -4.93 18.37
C ILE A 119 -49.18 -3.68 17.61
N VAL A 120 -49.32 -2.53 18.28
CA VAL A 120 -49.50 -1.22 17.62
C VAL A 120 -48.16 -0.84 16.98
N SER A 121 -47.95 -1.38 15.78
CA SER A 121 -46.65 -1.41 15.12
C SER A 121 -46.04 -0.02 14.95
N CYS A 122 -44.69 0.06 14.92
CA CYS A 122 -43.95 1.30 14.72
C CYS A 122 -44.49 2.13 13.53
N THR A 123 -44.94 1.43 12.48
CA THR A 123 -45.65 1.98 11.31
C THR A 123 -46.70 3.04 11.68
N SER A 124 -47.53 2.81 12.70
CA SER A 124 -48.59 3.74 13.13
C SER A 124 -48.08 5.12 13.59
N CYS A 125 -46.80 5.25 13.92
CA CYS A 125 -46.13 6.51 14.24
C CYS A 125 -45.09 6.94 13.17
N HIS A 126 -44.82 6.11 12.17
CA HIS A 126 -43.70 6.27 11.24
C HIS A 126 -44.09 6.21 9.74
N THR A 127 -45.38 6.21 9.39
CA THR A 127 -45.87 6.16 7.98
C THR A 127 -45.39 7.30 7.07
N SER A 128 -44.87 8.41 7.62
CA SER A 128 -44.55 9.62 6.83
C SER A 128 -43.26 10.36 7.24
N VAL A 129 -42.35 9.72 7.99
CA VAL A 129 -41.07 10.33 8.39
C VAL A 129 -40.01 10.15 7.29
N ALA A 130 -39.91 11.13 6.39
CA ALA A 130 -38.82 11.17 5.40
C ALA A 130 -37.47 11.53 6.07
N HIS A 131 -36.39 10.82 5.70
CA HIS A 131 -35.09 10.92 6.36
C HIS A 131 -34.48 12.34 6.41
N ILE A 132 -34.77 13.19 5.41
CA ILE A 132 -34.24 14.56 5.33
C ILE A 132 -34.81 15.49 6.42
N THR A 133 -35.97 15.16 7.01
CA THR A 133 -36.73 16.10 7.85
C THR A 133 -36.33 16.09 9.33
N HIS A 134 -35.49 15.15 9.77
CA HIS A 134 -35.13 14.95 11.20
C HIS A 134 -33.64 15.12 11.52
N SER A 135 -32.76 15.36 10.54
CA SER A 135 -31.30 15.41 10.72
C SER A 135 -30.77 16.68 11.39
N THR A 136 -31.63 17.65 11.73
CA THR A 136 -31.25 18.86 12.48
C THR A 136 -32.05 18.97 13.77
N THR A 137 -31.37 19.32 14.86
CA THR A 137 -31.93 19.44 16.23
C THR A 137 -32.81 20.70 16.42
N LYS A 138 -33.41 21.22 15.35
CA LYS A 138 -34.08 22.53 15.30
C LYS A 138 -35.60 22.48 15.55
N TYR A 139 -36.16 21.29 15.76
CA TYR A 139 -37.59 21.11 16.04
C TYR A 139 -37.85 20.85 17.52
N SER A 140 -38.72 21.66 18.12
CA SER A 140 -39.27 21.43 19.45
C SER A 140 -40.00 20.09 19.50
N ALA A 141 -39.79 19.31 20.56
CA ALA A 141 -40.46 18.02 20.73
C ALA A 141 -41.99 18.18 20.75
N PRO A 142 -42.75 17.35 20.03
CA PRO A 142 -44.22 17.48 19.96
C PRO A 142 -44.84 17.27 21.33
N MET A 143 -45.70 18.20 21.74
CA MET A 143 -46.44 18.14 22.99
C MET A 143 -47.68 17.24 22.80
N LEU A 144 -47.82 16.20 23.62
CA LEU A 144 -48.97 15.29 23.60
C LEU A 144 -49.49 15.04 25.02
N ASN A 145 -50.78 14.74 25.15
CA ASN A 145 -51.39 14.37 26.43
C ASN A 145 -50.98 12.94 26.81
N GLN A 146 -50.14 12.80 27.83
CA GLN A 146 -49.72 11.52 28.40
C GLN A 146 -50.54 11.20 29.64
N ALA A 147 -51.06 9.98 29.75
CA ALA A 147 -51.76 9.52 30.96
C ALA A 147 -50.74 9.22 32.08
N ASN A 148 -50.85 9.90 33.22
CA ASN A 148 -49.98 9.71 34.39
C ASN A 148 -50.58 8.79 35.46
N GLY A 149 -51.60 8.00 35.10
CA GLY A 149 -52.26 7.03 35.98
C GLY A 149 -53.38 7.60 36.86
N LEU A 150 -53.51 8.93 36.91
CA LEU A 150 -54.61 9.64 37.59
C LEU A 150 -55.27 10.69 36.68
N THR A 151 -54.49 11.30 35.77
CA THR A 151 -54.90 12.39 34.88
C THR A 151 -54.19 12.28 33.52
N TYR A 152 -54.55 13.16 32.57
CA TYR A 152 -53.77 13.42 31.37
C TYR A 152 -52.94 14.70 31.55
N GLU A 153 -51.69 14.67 31.11
CA GLU A 153 -50.73 15.75 31.31
C GLU A 153 -50.01 16.05 29.99
N TYR A 154 -50.04 17.32 29.55
CA TYR A 154 -49.54 17.72 28.23
C TYR A 154 -48.01 17.87 28.28
N LYS A 155 -47.27 16.91 27.70
CA LYS A 155 -45.81 16.76 27.86
C LYS A 155 -45.07 16.63 26.53
N PRO A 156 -43.81 17.09 26.46
CA PRO A 156 -42.97 16.95 25.27
C PRO A 156 -42.55 15.49 25.07
N VAL A 157 -42.98 14.89 23.97
CA VAL A 157 -42.67 13.49 23.66
C VAL A 157 -41.40 13.42 22.83
N THR A 158 -40.37 12.83 23.42
CA THR A 158 -39.09 12.55 22.76
C THR A 158 -38.89 11.05 22.66
N CYS A 159 -38.03 10.60 21.74
CA CYS A 159 -37.66 9.19 21.62
C CYS A 159 -36.99 8.62 22.89
N ALA A 160 -36.51 9.49 23.79
CA ALA A 160 -35.93 9.13 25.08
C ALA A 160 -36.96 9.11 26.23
N SER A 161 -38.05 9.90 26.15
CA SER A 161 -39.06 10.07 27.22
C SER A 161 -40.32 9.21 27.06
N SER A 162 -40.44 8.37 26.03
CA SER A 162 -41.57 7.44 25.88
C SER A 162 -41.39 6.19 26.77
N LEU A 163 -42.35 5.96 27.68
CA LEU A 163 -42.35 4.78 28.56
C LEU A 163 -42.35 3.44 27.80
N CYS A 164 -42.88 3.43 26.57
CA CYS A 164 -42.86 2.29 25.66
C CYS A 164 -41.44 1.83 25.33
N HIS A 165 -40.46 2.74 25.28
CA HIS A 165 -39.08 2.37 24.98
C HIS A 165 -38.35 1.83 26.22
N SER A 166 -38.60 2.36 27.42
CA SER A 166 -37.93 1.92 28.67
C SER A 166 -38.24 0.48 29.09
N SER A 167 -39.29 -0.14 28.53
CA SER A 167 -39.73 -1.51 28.85
C SER A 167 -39.27 -2.58 27.84
N MET A 168 -38.51 -2.22 26.81
CA MET A 168 -37.95 -3.17 25.83
C MET A 168 -36.48 -3.51 26.15
N PRO A 169 -36.11 -4.79 26.35
CA PRO A 169 -34.79 -5.16 26.89
C PRO A 169 -33.60 -4.91 25.95
N ASN A 170 -33.83 -4.81 24.64
CA ASN A 170 -32.76 -4.81 23.63
C ASN A 170 -32.53 -3.43 22.97
N VAL A 171 -33.00 -2.33 23.57
CA VAL A 171 -32.85 -0.96 23.01
C VAL A 171 -31.79 -0.18 23.80
N VAL A 172 -30.56 -0.17 23.29
CA VAL A 172 -29.43 0.55 23.88
C VAL A 172 -29.62 2.06 23.67
N ARG A 173 -29.38 2.87 24.72
CA ARG A 173 -29.72 4.31 24.76
C ARG A 173 -28.51 5.23 24.85
N GLN A 174 -27.42 4.76 25.44
CA GLN A 174 -26.23 5.54 25.73
C GLN A 174 -24.97 4.71 25.50
N ARG A 175 -23.89 5.39 25.13
CA ARG A 175 -22.52 4.83 25.09
C ARG A 175 -22.01 4.56 26.51
N ALA A 176 -20.89 3.84 26.63
CA ALA A 176 -20.19 3.66 27.92
C ALA A 176 -19.73 4.99 28.56
N ASP A 177 -19.59 6.06 27.77
CA ASP A 177 -19.35 7.45 28.22
C ASP A 177 -20.62 8.23 28.59
N SER A 178 -21.77 7.54 28.72
CA SER A 178 -23.10 8.08 29.04
C SER A 178 -23.71 9.08 28.04
N LYS A 179 -23.07 9.36 26.90
CA LYS A 179 -23.68 10.17 25.83
C LYS A 179 -24.76 9.38 25.09
N GLN A 180 -25.83 10.05 24.68
CA GLN A 180 -26.97 9.41 24.00
C GLN A 180 -26.58 8.83 22.63
N LEU A 181 -27.10 7.64 22.32
CA LEU A 181 -26.89 6.95 21.05
C LEU A 181 -27.92 7.41 20.01
N CYS A 182 -27.48 8.22 19.04
CA CYS A 182 -28.18 8.37 17.74
C CYS A 182 -27.97 7.15 16.81
N LEU A 183 -27.47 6.04 17.35
CA LEU A 183 -26.93 4.86 16.65
C LEU A 183 -27.86 3.63 16.69
N ASN A 184 -29.18 3.84 16.80
CA ASN A 184 -30.18 2.79 16.52
C ASN A 184 -30.60 2.77 15.03
N CYS A 185 -30.11 3.73 14.22
CA CYS A 185 -30.34 3.80 12.76
C CYS A 185 -29.05 3.80 11.92
N HIS A 186 -27.89 3.96 12.55
CA HIS A 186 -26.56 3.81 11.94
C HIS A 186 -25.75 2.88 12.84
N GLN A 187 -25.01 1.92 12.28
CA GLN A 187 -24.20 0.98 13.10
C GLN A 187 -22.87 1.59 13.60
N VAL A 188 -22.51 2.76 13.10
CA VAL A 188 -21.16 3.34 13.18
C VAL A 188 -21.23 4.88 13.19
N ASP A 189 -20.29 5.51 13.90
CA ASP A 189 -20.15 6.97 13.94
C ASP A 189 -19.19 7.48 12.84
N SER A 190 -18.78 8.75 12.91
CA SER A 190 -17.90 9.39 11.92
C SER A 190 -16.51 8.74 11.78
N THR A 191 -16.14 7.79 12.63
CA THR A 191 -14.90 7.00 12.51
C THR A 191 -15.11 5.64 11.84
N GLY A 192 -16.36 5.20 11.66
CA GLY A 192 -16.69 3.79 11.45
C GLY A 192 -17.25 3.42 10.07
N HIS A 193 -17.14 4.27 9.05
CA HIS A 193 -17.32 3.79 7.67
C HIS A 193 -16.25 2.71 7.38
N THR A 194 -16.61 1.43 7.50
CA THR A 194 -15.68 0.31 7.23
C THR A 194 -15.25 0.25 5.76
N ASP A 195 -15.91 1.05 4.91
CA ASP A 195 -15.57 1.29 3.52
C ASP A 195 -14.89 2.65 3.25
N VAL A 196 -14.50 3.48 4.24
CA VAL A 196 -13.79 4.78 3.98
C VAL A 196 -12.66 4.54 3.00
N THR A 197 -11.71 3.67 3.36
CA THR A 197 -10.53 3.40 2.54
C THR A 197 -10.92 2.92 1.15
N ALA A 198 -11.95 2.08 1.01
CA ALA A 198 -12.38 1.55 -0.29
C ALA A 198 -13.04 2.61 -1.20
N GLN A 199 -13.88 3.50 -0.66
CA GLN A 199 -14.48 4.59 -1.43
C GLN A 199 -13.48 5.71 -1.75
N HIS A 200 -12.53 5.95 -0.83
CA HIS A 200 -11.50 6.99 -0.93
C HIS A 200 -10.18 6.49 -1.51
N GLN A 201 -10.13 5.24 -2.00
CA GLN A 201 -8.97 4.69 -2.69
C GLN A 201 -8.85 5.33 -4.06
N THR A 202 -7.92 6.27 -4.24
CA THR A 202 -7.67 6.89 -5.53
C THR A 202 -7.19 5.81 -6.49
N ASN A 203 -7.90 5.61 -7.60
CA ASN A 203 -7.26 5.00 -8.75
C ASN A 203 -6.35 6.08 -9.35
N PHE A 204 -5.06 6.02 -9.03
CA PHE A 204 -4.07 6.90 -9.64
C PHE A 204 -4.18 6.79 -11.15
N VAL A 205 -4.51 7.89 -11.81
CA VAL A 205 -4.44 7.96 -13.27
C VAL A 205 -3.00 7.69 -13.65
N LEU A 206 -2.79 6.75 -14.56
CA LEU A 206 -1.49 6.54 -15.20
C LEU A 206 -1.17 7.77 -16.05
N ASN A 207 -0.62 8.80 -15.41
CA ASN A 207 0.21 9.77 -16.09
C ASN A 207 1.42 8.98 -16.62
N PRO A 208 1.64 8.89 -17.95
CA PRO A 208 2.74 8.12 -18.51
C PRO A 208 4.13 8.65 -18.10
N GLN A 209 4.19 9.85 -17.51
CA GLN A 209 5.42 10.50 -17.08
C GLN A 209 5.83 10.14 -15.63
N TYR A 210 4.87 9.93 -14.70
CA TYR A 210 5.17 9.72 -13.26
C TYR A 210 4.18 8.76 -12.56
N PRO A 211 4.65 7.76 -11.79
CA PRO A 211 3.79 6.97 -10.91
C PRO A 211 3.42 7.78 -9.66
N CYS A 212 2.17 8.19 -9.54
CA CYS A 212 1.69 9.01 -8.41
C CYS A 212 1.87 8.31 -7.05
N SER A 213 1.90 6.98 -7.03
CA SER A 213 2.19 6.12 -5.87
C SER A 213 3.55 6.36 -5.22
N ASP A 214 4.51 6.92 -5.96
CA ASP A 214 5.88 7.09 -5.48
C ASP A 214 6.04 8.37 -4.63
N CYS A 215 4.97 9.19 -4.55
CA CYS A 215 4.94 10.49 -3.84
C CYS A 215 3.67 10.72 -2.99
N HIS A 216 2.56 10.02 -3.25
CA HIS A 216 1.27 10.22 -2.60
C HIS A 216 0.70 8.92 -2.01
N ASN A 217 -0.04 9.01 -0.92
CA ASN A 217 -0.82 7.89 -0.43
C ASN A 217 -2.05 7.67 -1.33
N SER A 218 -2.33 6.41 -1.66
CA SER A 218 -3.49 6.04 -2.50
C SER A 218 -4.82 6.07 -1.73
N ALA A 219 -4.80 6.06 -0.40
CA ALA A 219 -5.97 6.36 0.42
C ALA A 219 -6.12 7.88 0.58
N MET A 220 -7.10 8.48 -0.11
CA MET A 220 -7.27 9.94 -0.22
C MET A 220 -7.52 10.63 1.14
N ASN A 221 -8.07 9.93 2.13
CA ASN A 221 -8.20 10.46 3.48
C ASN A 221 -6.83 10.57 4.17
N VAL A 222 -5.99 9.55 4.07
CA VAL A 222 -4.63 9.55 4.67
C VAL A 222 -3.73 10.57 3.97
N GLU A 223 -3.81 10.66 2.63
CA GLU A 223 -3.09 11.70 1.88
C GLU A 223 -3.48 13.11 2.36
N HIS A 224 -4.78 13.41 2.46
CA HIS A 224 -5.23 14.73 2.90
C HIS A 224 -4.94 15.03 4.38
N GLU A 225 -5.05 14.05 5.27
CA GLU A 225 -4.70 14.21 6.70
C GLU A 225 -3.21 14.54 6.92
N MET A 226 -2.34 14.21 5.96
CA MET A 226 -0.92 14.60 5.96
C MET A 226 -0.62 15.96 5.31
N ARG A 227 -1.61 16.63 4.71
CA ARG A 227 -1.45 17.96 4.08
C ARG A 227 -2.19 19.02 4.90
N ALA A 228 -1.66 20.24 4.90
CA ALA A 228 -2.29 21.41 5.52
C ALA A 228 -2.70 22.46 4.47
N ASP A 229 -3.69 23.29 4.83
CA ASP A 229 -4.05 24.48 4.07
C ASP A 229 -3.12 25.68 4.38
N GLU A 230 -3.39 26.83 3.76
CA GLU A 230 -2.61 28.07 3.94
C GLU A 230 -2.62 28.62 5.38
N SER A 231 -3.54 28.17 6.24
CA SER A 231 -3.59 28.51 7.67
C SER A 231 -2.80 27.53 8.55
N GLY A 232 -2.28 26.44 7.97
CA GLY A 232 -1.63 25.35 8.69
C GLY A 232 -2.60 24.33 9.28
N GLN A 233 -3.89 24.35 8.90
CA GLN A 233 -4.85 23.34 9.36
C GLN A 233 -4.84 22.12 8.43
N ASN A 234 -4.69 20.92 8.99
CA ASN A 234 -4.73 19.68 8.22
C ASN A 234 -6.12 19.43 7.60
N TYR A 235 -6.15 19.00 6.34
CA TYR A 235 -7.40 18.64 5.67
C TYR A 235 -8.05 17.42 6.34
N ASN A 236 -9.37 17.38 6.34
CA ASN A 236 -10.17 16.30 6.90
C ASN A 236 -11.50 16.17 6.15
N CYS A 237 -12.33 15.20 6.54
CA CYS A 237 -13.61 14.91 5.89
C CYS A 237 -14.51 16.14 5.75
N TYR A 238 -14.54 17.05 6.74
CA TYR A 238 -15.35 18.28 6.66
C TYR A 238 -14.83 19.25 5.61
N THR A 239 -13.50 19.42 5.49
CA THR A 239 -12.90 20.32 4.50
C THR A 239 -13.27 19.93 3.06
N CYS A 240 -13.41 18.62 2.79
CA CYS A 240 -13.86 18.12 1.49
C CYS A 240 -15.39 18.18 1.35
N HIS A 241 -16.16 17.56 2.26
CA HIS A 241 -17.61 17.42 2.11
C HIS A 241 -18.41 18.72 2.36
N ASN A 242 -17.82 19.71 3.04
CA ASN A 242 -18.38 21.06 3.17
C ASN A 242 -17.66 22.09 2.25
N SER A 243 -16.79 21.63 1.33
CA SER A 243 -16.12 22.51 0.37
C SER A 243 -17.15 23.29 -0.43
N THR A 244 -16.94 24.60 -0.59
CA THR A 244 -17.76 25.44 -1.47
C THR A 244 -17.40 25.28 -2.94
N ARG A 245 -16.20 24.78 -3.25
CA ARG A 245 -15.60 24.74 -4.60
C ARG A 245 -16.43 23.85 -5.56
N PRO A 246 -16.70 24.31 -6.80
CA PRO A 246 -17.49 23.53 -7.77
C PRO A 246 -16.86 22.20 -8.19
N ASP A 247 -15.53 22.17 -8.31
CA ASP A 247 -14.75 20.98 -8.72
C ASP A 247 -14.85 19.86 -7.68
N VAL A 248 -14.56 20.14 -6.41
CA VAL A 248 -14.69 19.20 -5.29
C VAL A 248 -16.13 18.68 -5.16
N LYS A 249 -17.13 19.56 -5.28
CA LYS A 249 -18.55 19.14 -5.29
C LYS A 249 -18.84 18.19 -6.45
N ASN A 250 -18.39 18.53 -7.66
CA ASN A 250 -18.60 17.71 -8.85
C ASN A 250 -17.89 16.34 -8.74
N ALA A 251 -16.68 16.30 -8.18
CA ALA A 251 -15.95 15.07 -7.91
C ALA A 251 -16.70 14.16 -6.92
N ILE A 252 -17.15 14.71 -5.78
CA ILE A 252 -17.97 13.98 -4.79
C ILE A 252 -19.27 13.47 -5.43
N THR A 253 -20.02 14.33 -6.13
CA THR A 253 -21.32 13.97 -6.75
C THR A 253 -21.18 12.84 -7.77
N ASN A 254 -20.13 12.83 -8.57
CA ASN A 254 -19.89 11.81 -9.60
C ASN A 254 -19.01 10.65 -9.11
N LYS A 255 -18.64 10.61 -7.82
CA LYS A 255 -17.73 9.61 -7.21
C LYS A 255 -16.37 9.50 -7.91
N ILE A 256 -15.84 10.63 -8.38
CA ILE A 256 -14.55 10.72 -9.05
C ILE A 256 -13.47 10.97 -7.99
N ASN A 257 -12.62 9.97 -7.73
CA ASN A 257 -11.59 10.01 -6.68
C ASN A 257 -10.15 10.11 -7.22
N ARG A 258 -9.98 10.59 -8.45
CA ARG A 258 -8.68 10.90 -9.07
C ARG A 258 -8.30 12.36 -8.83
N CYS A 259 -7.02 12.62 -8.59
CA CYS A 259 -6.54 13.92 -8.09
C CYS A 259 -6.81 15.10 -9.04
N ASP A 260 -6.81 14.87 -10.36
CA ASP A 260 -7.05 15.88 -11.39
C ASP A 260 -8.49 16.43 -11.39
N ALA A 261 -9.43 15.74 -10.75
CA ALA A 261 -10.80 16.22 -10.59
C ALA A 261 -10.92 17.39 -9.60
N CYS A 262 -9.91 17.58 -8.73
CA CYS A 262 -9.91 18.58 -7.66
C CYS A 262 -8.62 19.44 -7.58
N HIS A 263 -7.56 19.07 -8.30
CA HIS A 263 -6.25 19.73 -8.21
C HIS A 263 -5.59 19.84 -9.59
N THR A 264 -4.93 20.96 -9.87
CA THR A 264 -3.96 21.04 -10.96
C THR A 264 -2.77 20.17 -10.56
N ILE A 265 -2.63 19.00 -11.19
CA ILE A 265 -1.56 18.03 -10.87
C ILE A 265 -0.20 18.61 -11.27
N HIS A 266 0.70 18.72 -10.27
CA HIS A 266 2.15 18.92 -10.43
C HIS A 266 2.65 20.04 -11.36
N PRO A 267 1.99 21.21 -11.51
CA PRO A 267 2.49 22.29 -12.38
C PRO A 267 3.81 22.91 -11.91
N ASP A 268 4.27 22.56 -10.69
CA ASP A 268 5.52 23.01 -10.12
C ASP A 268 6.50 21.89 -9.75
N MET A 269 6.25 20.63 -10.14
CA MET A 269 7.20 19.55 -9.91
C MET A 269 8.54 19.87 -10.59
N ASP A 270 8.54 20.26 -11.86
CA ASP A 270 9.76 20.67 -12.56
C ASP A 270 10.42 21.86 -11.85
N ARG A 271 9.66 22.91 -11.52
CA ARG A 271 10.15 24.08 -10.75
C ARG A 271 10.83 23.69 -9.42
N LYS A 272 10.38 22.62 -8.76
CA LYS A 272 10.93 22.10 -7.50
C LYS A 272 12.09 21.10 -7.68
N HIS A 273 12.26 20.54 -8.87
CA HIS A 273 13.30 19.54 -9.18
C HIS A 273 14.32 20.01 -10.23
N THR A 274 14.20 21.23 -10.76
CA THR A 274 15.24 21.88 -11.57
C THR A 274 16.44 22.20 -10.67
N SER A 275 17.56 21.53 -10.92
CA SER A 275 18.89 21.90 -10.47
C SER A 275 19.27 23.27 -11.02
N THR A 276 19.65 24.19 -10.13
CA THR A 276 20.41 25.37 -10.53
C THR A 276 21.85 24.96 -10.76
N PHE A 277 22.16 24.55 -12.00
CA PHE A 277 23.53 24.23 -12.39
C PHE A 277 24.44 25.45 -12.15
N ILE A 278 25.34 25.31 -11.19
CA ILE A 278 26.38 26.25 -10.84
C ILE A 278 27.67 25.42 -10.80
N TYR A 279 28.73 25.94 -11.40
CA TYR A 279 30.04 25.28 -11.48
C TYR A 279 30.48 24.74 -10.11
N GLY A 280 31.04 23.53 -10.10
CA GLY A 280 31.47 22.86 -8.87
C GLY A 280 32.48 23.72 -8.10
N PRO A 281 32.34 23.87 -6.76
CA PRO A 281 33.24 24.68 -5.97
C PRO A 281 34.64 24.05 -5.91
N GLY A 282 35.54 24.54 -6.76
CA GLY A 282 36.91 24.04 -6.92
C GLY A 282 37.25 23.54 -8.34
N ASP A 283 36.27 23.44 -9.24
CA ASP A 283 36.53 23.03 -10.61
C ASP A 283 37.28 24.13 -11.37
N THR A 284 38.42 23.77 -11.97
CA THR A 284 39.26 24.71 -12.75
C THR A 284 38.74 24.86 -14.18
N VAL A 285 38.06 23.83 -14.70
CA VAL A 285 37.29 23.92 -15.94
C VAL A 285 35.88 24.36 -15.56
N LYS A 286 35.36 25.43 -16.17
CA LYS A 286 33.97 25.85 -15.98
C LYS A 286 33.02 24.98 -16.80
N THR A 287 33.00 23.68 -16.52
CA THR A 287 32.08 22.73 -17.13
C THR A 287 30.67 23.00 -16.64
N ASN A 288 29.81 23.52 -17.52
CA ASN A 288 28.40 23.63 -17.22
C ASN A 288 27.79 22.23 -17.30
N CYS A 289 27.42 21.64 -16.15
CA CYS A 289 26.87 20.29 -16.07
C CYS A 289 25.66 20.07 -17.01
N SER A 290 24.94 21.14 -17.41
CA SER A 290 23.84 21.09 -18.38
C SER A 290 24.23 20.67 -19.80
N SER A 291 25.52 20.55 -20.13
CA SER A 291 25.95 19.97 -21.42
C SER A 291 25.90 18.44 -21.43
N CYS A 292 25.88 17.79 -20.26
CA CYS A 292 26.00 16.33 -20.13
C CYS A 292 24.91 15.70 -19.23
N HIS A 293 24.26 16.49 -18.37
CA HIS A 293 23.23 16.07 -17.43
C HIS A 293 21.94 16.85 -17.63
N ASN A 294 20.79 16.22 -17.37
CA ASN A 294 19.51 16.89 -17.36
C ASN A 294 19.40 17.78 -16.10
N ASN A 295 18.87 19.01 -16.24
CA ASN A 295 18.64 19.88 -15.08
C ASN A 295 17.47 19.42 -14.21
N LEU A 296 16.52 18.65 -14.74
CA LEU A 296 15.43 18.06 -13.96
C LEU A 296 15.95 16.80 -13.24
N LEU A 297 16.11 16.89 -11.92
CA LEU A 297 16.65 15.80 -11.09
C LEU A 297 15.87 14.49 -11.25
N HIS A 298 14.55 14.55 -11.46
CA HIS A 298 13.73 13.36 -11.71
C HIS A 298 14.08 12.65 -13.04
N THR A 299 14.43 13.41 -14.07
CA THR A 299 14.77 12.89 -15.41
C THR A 299 16.21 12.40 -15.42
N GLU A 300 17.13 13.16 -14.81
CA GLU A 300 18.53 12.75 -14.65
C GLU A 300 18.61 11.45 -13.85
N HIS A 301 17.97 11.37 -12.68
CA HIS A 301 18.06 10.18 -11.82
C HIS A 301 17.30 8.97 -12.39
N ALA A 302 16.23 9.15 -13.17
CA ALA A 302 15.56 8.03 -13.85
C ALA A 302 16.44 7.34 -14.91
N LEU A 303 17.48 8.00 -15.42
CA LEU A 303 18.51 7.40 -16.28
C LEU A 303 19.61 6.68 -15.49
N ARG A 304 19.68 6.89 -14.17
CA ARG A 304 20.67 6.29 -13.25
C ARG A 304 20.08 5.10 -12.48
N LYS A 305 20.94 4.39 -11.76
CA LYS A 305 20.61 3.18 -11.02
C LYS A 305 21.28 3.14 -9.65
N ASP A 306 20.74 2.35 -8.74
CA ASP A 306 21.39 1.99 -7.47
C ASP A 306 22.47 0.92 -7.67
N ASP A 307 23.21 0.59 -6.60
CA ASP A 307 24.26 -0.45 -6.59
C ASP A 307 23.72 -1.85 -6.91
N ASN A 308 22.40 -2.05 -6.77
CA ASN A 308 21.69 -3.29 -7.13
C ASN A 308 21.18 -3.28 -8.58
N ASN A 309 21.51 -2.24 -9.36
CA ASN A 309 21.11 -2.02 -10.76
C ASN A 309 19.59 -1.82 -10.98
N ASN A 310 18.85 -1.41 -9.94
CA ASN A 310 17.48 -0.89 -10.03
C ASN A 310 17.48 0.58 -10.51
N PRO A 311 16.54 1.03 -11.37
CA PRO A 311 16.37 2.45 -11.68
C PRO A 311 16.06 3.29 -10.42
N LEU A 312 16.64 4.47 -10.30
CA LEU A 312 16.30 5.39 -9.19
C LEU A 312 14.88 5.94 -9.38
N LYS A 313 14.20 6.20 -8.26
CA LYS A 313 12.82 6.71 -8.21
C LYS A 313 12.69 7.86 -7.22
N CYS A 314 11.55 8.54 -7.22
CA CYS A 314 11.22 9.60 -6.25
C CYS A 314 11.43 9.12 -4.80
N VAL A 315 10.93 7.91 -4.48
CA VAL A 315 11.11 7.26 -3.17
C VAL A 315 12.58 7.00 -2.83
N THR A 316 13.46 6.74 -3.79
CA THR A 316 14.91 6.53 -3.53
C THR A 316 15.57 7.80 -2.98
N CYS A 317 15.08 8.97 -3.37
CA CYS A 317 15.53 10.26 -2.82
C CYS A 317 14.78 10.58 -1.50
N HIS A 318 13.45 10.55 -1.52
CA HIS A 318 12.61 11.00 -0.40
C HIS A 318 12.56 10.05 0.81
N ALA A 319 12.94 8.78 0.65
CA ALA A 319 13.15 7.84 1.76
C ALA A 319 14.63 7.58 2.06
N SER A 320 15.55 8.37 1.48
CA SER A 320 16.97 8.28 1.79
C SER A 320 17.24 8.66 3.25
N THR A 321 18.12 7.90 3.90
CA THR A 321 18.64 8.21 5.25
C THR A 321 19.97 8.95 5.22
N ASP A 322 20.49 9.28 4.03
CA ASP A 322 21.74 10.04 3.88
C ASP A 322 21.55 11.48 4.40
N PRO A 323 22.38 11.94 5.36
CA PRO A 323 22.36 13.32 5.84
C PRO A 323 22.51 14.39 4.74
N LYS A 324 23.24 14.11 3.65
CA LYS A 324 23.37 15.06 2.52
C LYS A 324 22.05 15.20 1.77
N VAL A 325 21.47 14.09 1.33
CA VAL A 325 20.20 14.06 0.57
C VAL A 325 19.06 14.66 1.40
N THR A 326 18.94 14.28 2.67
CA THR A 326 17.91 14.81 3.57
C THR A 326 18.08 16.30 3.88
N ASN A 327 19.31 16.79 4.06
CA ASN A 327 19.57 18.23 4.19
C ASN A 327 19.30 18.99 2.88
N ALA A 328 19.65 18.43 1.72
CA ALA A 328 19.39 19.03 0.41
C ALA A 328 17.88 19.19 0.16
N ILE A 329 17.09 18.14 0.40
CA ILE A 329 15.62 18.19 0.36
C ILE A 329 15.07 19.26 1.32
N THR A 330 15.53 19.25 2.58
CA THR A 330 15.02 20.16 3.63
C THR A 330 15.34 21.63 3.33
N SER A 331 16.56 21.90 2.87
CA SER A 331 17.01 23.24 2.45
C SER A 331 16.50 23.66 1.06
N HIS A 332 15.78 22.79 0.35
CA HIS A 332 15.35 22.97 -1.04
C HIS A 332 16.51 23.22 -2.02
N ASN A 333 17.71 22.71 -1.70
CA ASN A 333 18.91 22.88 -2.51
C ASN A 333 18.98 21.79 -3.58
N THR A 334 18.59 22.13 -4.82
CA THR A 334 18.57 21.20 -5.96
C THR A 334 19.92 21.02 -6.66
N ARG A 335 21.00 21.66 -6.17
CA ARG A 335 22.34 21.52 -6.76
C ARG A 335 22.89 20.11 -6.57
N CYS A 336 23.64 19.62 -7.56
CA CYS A 336 24.22 18.28 -7.53
C CYS A 336 25.21 18.07 -6.36
N ASP A 337 26.02 19.10 -6.03
CA ASP A 337 26.99 19.07 -4.93
C ASP A 337 26.37 19.14 -3.53
N ALA A 338 25.06 19.40 -3.42
CA ALA A 338 24.32 19.28 -2.16
C ALA A 338 24.17 17.81 -1.72
N CYS A 339 24.12 16.89 -2.68
CA CYS A 339 23.96 15.46 -2.45
C CYS A 339 25.26 14.68 -2.70
N HIS A 340 25.95 14.96 -3.81
CA HIS A 340 27.07 14.14 -4.28
C HIS A 340 28.41 14.67 -3.78
N SER A 341 29.19 13.80 -3.13
CA SER A 341 30.52 14.13 -2.59
C SER A 341 31.56 14.39 -3.68
N ASP A 342 31.56 13.52 -4.71
CA ASP A 342 32.68 13.35 -5.62
C ASP A 342 32.38 13.97 -6.99
N THR A 343 31.88 15.21 -6.99
CA THR A 343 31.59 15.97 -8.22
C THR A 343 32.85 16.51 -8.91
N SER A 344 33.96 15.77 -8.86
CA SER A 344 35.14 16.05 -9.66
C SER A 344 34.91 15.51 -11.07
N HIS A 345 34.48 16.37 -11.99
CA HIS A 345 34.28 16.01 -13.39
C HIS A 345 35.57 15.46 -14.05
N ASP A 346 36.72 15.79 -13.47
CA ASP A 346 38.05 15.30 -13.84
C ASP A 346 38.28 13.81 -13.54
N THR A 347 37.65 13.20 -12.52
CA THR A 347 37.92 11.78 -12.18
C THR A 347 37.33 10.81 -13.20
N VAL A 348 36.14 11.11 -13.72
CA VAL A 348 35.53 10.36 -14.84
C VAL A 348 36.23 10.62 -16.19
N HIS A 349 37.16 11.58 -16.22
CA HIS A 349 38.06 11.88 -17.34
C HIS A 349 39.52 11.54 -17.02
N SER A 350 39.80 10.81 -15.95
CA SER A 350 41.16 10.40 -15.60
C SER A 350 41.67 9.31 -16.54
N THR A 351 42.95 9.38 -16.92
CA THR A 351 43.64 8.32 -17.68
C THR A 351 43.61 6.96 -16.95
N ALA A 352 43.49 6.97 -15.62
CA ALA A 352 42.91 5.88 -14.85
C ALA A 352 42.28 6.44 -13.57
N PRO A 353 41.05 6.04 -13.19
CA PRO A 353 40.44 6.50 -11.93
C PRO A 353 41.07 5.85 -10.68
N ASP A 354 41.56 4.61 -10.80
CA ASP A 354 42.06 3.79 -9.69
C ASP A 354 43.61 3.68 -9.61
N GLU A 355 44.35 4.19 -10.62
CA GLU A 355 45.81 4.06 -10.74
C GLU A 355 46.50 5.44 -10.85
N PRO A 356 47.71 5.62 -10.29
CA PRO A 356 48.41 6.90 -10.31
C PRO A 356 48.97 7.22 -11.71
N SER A 357 48.24 8.03 -12.48
CA SER A 357 48.67 8.72 -13.70
C SER A 357 49.42 7.84 -14.72
N ASN A 358 48.70 7.25 -15.67
CA ASN A 358 49.29 6.40 -16.72
C ASN A 358 50.21 7.14 -17.73
N ILE A 359 50.37 8.46 -17.61
CA ILE A 359 51.30 9.26 -18.41
C ILE A 359 52.70 9.20 -17.79
N ASP A 360 53.72 8.91 -18.59
CA ASP A 360 55.12 8.89 -18.14
C ASP A 360 55.54 10.23 -17.49
N PRO A 361 56.33 10.23 -16.39
CA PRO A 361 56.74 11.45 -15.68
C PRO A 361 57.41 12.52 -16.55
N TYR A 362 58.11 12.16 -17.63
CA TYR A 362 58.66 13.14 -18.58
C TYR A 362 57.58 13.78 -19.44
N CYS A 363 56.55 13.02 -19.82
CA CYS A 363 55.39 13.54 -20.55
C CYS A 363 54.51 14.46 -19.67
N GLN A 364 54.40 14.17 -18.37
CA GLN A 364 53.67 15.03 -17.40
C GLN A 364 54.26 16.44 -17.24
N VAL A 365 55.47 16.71 -17.75
CA VAL A 365 56.03 18.07 -17.82
C VAL A 365 55.21 18.95 -18.77
N CYS A 366 54.63 18.36 -19.82
CA CYS A 366 53.83 19.08 -20.82
C CYS A 366 52.34 18.72 -20.75
N HIS A 367 51.99 17.45 -20.56
CA HIS A 367 50.63 16.94 -20.58
C HIS A 367 49.97 16.85 -19.19
N LYS A 368 48.65 16.70 -19.14
CA LYS A 368 47.84 16.52 -17.93
C LYS A 368 47.24 15.12 -17.86
N ASN A 369 47.03 14.63 -16.64
CA ASN A 369 46.62 13.25 -16.38
C ASN A 369 45.10 12.98 -16.54
N THR A 370 44.31 14.03 -16.81
CA THR A 370 42.87 13.96 -17.11
C THR A 370 42.58 14.65 -18.44
N LEU A 371 41.64 14.10 -19.21
CA LEU A 371 41.29 14.59 -20.55
C LEU A 371 40.71 16.01 -20.52
N THR A 372 40.00 16.36 -19.44
CA THR A 372 39.47 17.71 -19.19
C THR A 372 40.59 18.73 -19.00
N GLN A 373 41.58 18.45 -18.16
CA GLN A 373 42.72 19.35 -17.99
C GLN A 373 43.58 19.42 -19.25
N GLU A 374 43.82 18.29 -19.93
CA GLU A 374 44.65 18.24 -21.14
C GLU A 374 44.02 18.95 -22.33
N HIS A 375 42.73 18.71 -22.59
CA HIS A 375 42.09 19.22 -23.79
C HIS A 375 41.31 20.52 -23.60
N LEU A 376 40.91 20.90 -22.38
CA LEU A 376 40.10 22.12 -22.14
C LEU A 376 40.85 23.23 -21.41
N ALA A 377 42.04 22.96 -20.84
CA ALA A 377 42.76 23.93 -20.00
C ALA A 377 44.29 23.95 -20.15
N ASN A 378 44.92 23.04 -20.92
CA ASN A 378 46.37 22.96 -20.99
C ASN A 378 46.97 23.89 -22.06
N GLU A 379 47.25 25.13 -21.69
CA GLU A 379 47.89 26.16 -22.54
C GLU A 379 49.21 25.72 -23.24
N LYS A 380 49.83 24.60 -22.81
CA LYS A 380 51.02 24.03 -23.46
C LYS A 380 50.72 23.21 -24.71
N THR A 381 49.54 22.63 -24.81
CA THR A 381 49.13 21.70 -25.89
C THR A 381 47.88 22.20 -26.62
N GLN A 382 47.05 23.00 -25.95
CA GLN A 382 45.97 23.81 -26.50
C GLN A 382 46.46 25.25 -26.74
N ALA A 383 46.82 25.58 -27.99
CA ALA A 383 47.32 26.92 -28.33
C ALA A 383 46.24 28.03 -28.34
N ASP A 384 44.96 27.64 -28.42
CA ASP A 384 43.82 28.56 -28.49
C ASP A 384 42.68 28.24 -27.49
N ASN A 385 42.79 27.13 -26.73
CA ASN A 385 41.73 26.57 -25.87
C ASN A 385 40.35 26.49 -26.57
N SER A 386 40.33 26.18 -27.87
CA SER A 386 39.09 26.13 -28.68
C SER A 386 38.22 24.88 -28.45
N TRP A 387 38.74 23.87 -27.76
CA TRP A 387 38.05 22.60 -27.55
C TRP A 387 36.96 22.71 -26.47
N THR A 388 35.95 21.86 -26.58
CA THR A 388 34.79 21.80 -25.69
C THR A 388 34.39 20.34 -25.46
N CYS A 389 33.46 20.09 -24.53
CA CYS A 389 32.89 18.75 -24.34
C CYS A 389 32.34 18.15 -25.65
N ALA A 390 31.73 18.97 -26.52
CA ALA A 390 31.22 18.56 -27.83
C ALA A 390 32.33 18.09 -28.78
N THR A 391 33.54 18.65 -28.69
CA THR A 391 34.71 18.27 -29.51
C THR A 391 35.06 16.78 -29.36
N CYS A 392 34.71 16.16 -28.23
CA CYS A 392 34.83 14.71 -28.01
C CYS A 392 33.48 13.98 -28.09
N HIS A 393 32.44 14.46 -27.40
CA HIS A 393 31.17 13.72 -27.27
C HIS A 393 30.25 13.78 -28.51
N GLU A 394 30.41 14.78 -29.38
CA GLU A 394 29.69 14.88 -30.67
C GLU A 394 30.58 14.43 -31.86
N ASN A 395 31.77 13.88 -31.56
CA ASN A 395 32.76 13.50 -32.56
C ASN A 395 32.39 12.18 -33.27
N SER A 396 32.57 12.13 -34.59
CA SER A 396 32.28 10.93 -35.40
C SER A 396 33.48 9.97 -35.54
N ASN A 397 34.65 10.30 -34.97
CA ASN A 397 35.82 9.44 -34.99
C ASN A 397 35.59 8.15 -34.18
N LYS A 398 35.78 6.99 -34.82
CA LYS A 398 35.58 5.67 -34.22
C LYS A 398 36.48 5.40 -33.00
N SER A 399 37.69 5.97 -32.92
CA SER A 399 38.55 5.78 -31.73
C SER A 399 37.97 6.49 -30.50
N ILE A 400 37.60 7.76 -30.65
CA ILE A 400 36.96 8.57 -29.60
C ILE A 400 35.63 7.93 -29.16
N LEU A 401 34.79 7.51 -30.11
CA LEU A 401 33.52 6.84 -29.80
C LEU A 401 33.71 5.48 -29.11
N ALA A 402 34.77 4.73 -29.44
CA ALA A 402 35.12 3.49 -28.74
C ALA A 402 35.57 3.76 -27.30
N ALA A 403 36.49 4.71 -27.10
CA ALA A 403 36.99 5.12 -25.78
C ALA A 403 35.86 5.60 -24.85
N ILE A 404 34.94 6.42 -25.37
CA ILE A 404 33.75 6.88 -24.62
C ILE A 404 32.82 5.70 -24.27
N ALA A 405 32.64 4.71 -25.16
CA ALA A 405 31.77 3.56 -24.93
C ALA A 405 32.34 2.55 -23.92
N THR A 406 33.67 2.40 -23.86
CA THR A 406 34.36 1.51 -22.91
C THR A 406 34.64 2.17 -21.56
N GLY A 407 34.74 3.51 -21.55
CA GLY A 407 35.20 4.30 -20.40
C GLY A 407 36.72 4.40 -20.31
N ASP A 408 37.42 4.25 -21.44
CA ASP A 408 38.88 4.32 -21.49
C ASP A 408 39.37 5.76 -21.62
N GLY A 409 39.85 6.33 -20.50
CA GLY A 409 40.44 7.66 -20.46
C GLY A 409 41.90 7.73 -20.94
N ASN A 410 42.54 6.62 -21.30
CA ASN A 410 43.96 6.62 -21.67
C ASN A 410 44.19 7.36 -23.00
N CYS A 411 45.23 8.19 -23.05
CA CYS A 411 45.59 9.00 -24.23
C CYS A 411 45.67 8.15 -25.51
N VAL A 412 46.21 6.93 -25.39
CA VAL A 412 46.43 5.97 -26.48
C VAL A 412 45.15 5.39 -27.09
N ALA A 413 44.02 5.43 -26.39
CA ALA A 413 42.73 4.99 -26.92
C ALA A 413 42.23 5.90 -28.06
N CYS A 414 42.62 7.17 -28.02
CA CYS A 414 42.30 8.18 -29.04
C CYS A 414 43.48 8.51 -29.96
N HIS A 415 44.71 8.51 -29.43
CA HIS A 415 45.93 8.94 -30.12
C HIS A 415 46.89 7.77 -30.37
N SER A 416 47.07 7.39 -31.64
CA SER A 416 48.06 6.36 -32.05
C SER A 416 49.49 6.90 -32.17
N GLU A 417 49.68 8.22 -32.14
CA GLU A 417 50.96 8.87 -32.39
C GLU A 417 51.04 10.23 -31.66
N GLY A 418 52.24 10.60 -31.20
CA GLY A 418 52.57 11.95 -30.74
C GLY A 418 54.07 12.21 -30.83
N HIS A 419 54.47 13.45 -31.12
CA HIS A 419 55.88 13.83 -31.33
C HIS A 419 56.65 13.01 -32.40
N ASN A 420 55.95 12.44 -33.39
CA ASN A 420 56.47 11.48 -34.38
C ASN A 420 56.89 10.11 -33.76
N ILE A 421 56.31 9.75 -32.62
CA ILE A 421 56.47 8.47 -31.93
C ILE A 421 55.11 7.77 -31.95
N LEU A 422 55.05 6.56 -32.52
CA LEU A 422 53.88 5.70 -32.43
C LEU A 422 53.70 5.22 -31.00
N PHE A 423 52.51 5.40 -30.45
CA PHE A 423 52.18 4.92 -29.12
C PHE A 423 51.66 3.48 -29.18
N ALA A 424 52.12 2.65 -28.25
CA ALA A 424 51.54 1.33 -28.00
C ALA A 424 50.61 1.43 -26.79
N GLU A 425 49.42 0.84 -26.90
CA GLU A 425 48.53 0.67 -25.76
C GLU A 425 49.21 -0.23 -24.69
N LYS A 426 48.93 0.02 -23.41
CA LYS A 426 49.30 -0.89 -22.32
C LYS A 426 48.10 -1.77 -22.02
N ILE A 427 48.29 -3.09 -22.04
CA ILE A 427 47.24 -4.07 -21.67
C ILE A 427 46.73 -3.70 -20.26
N PRO A 428 45.41 -3.49 -20.08
CA PRO A 428 44.83 -3.17 -18.77
C PRO A 428 45.26 -4.18 -17.71
N ALA A 429 45.68 -3.69 -16.54
CA ALA A 429 46.26 -4.52 -15.48
C ALA A 429 45.32 -5.61 -14.95
N ASP A 430 44.02 -5.43 -15.13
CA ASP A 430 42.96 -6.38 -14.75
C ASP A 430 42.63 -7.43 -15.83
N ILE A 431 43.34 -7.43 -16.96
CA ILE A 431 43.31 -8.51 -17.96
C ILE A 431 44.53 -9.41 -17.70
N PRO A 432 44.36 -10.57 -17.04
CA PRO A 432 45.48 -11.37 -16.57
C PRO A 432 46.24 -12.01 -17.74
N LEU A 433 47.55 -11.80 -17.78
CA LEU A 433 48.42 -12.44 -18.78
C LEU A 433 48.99 -13.74 -18.23
N TYR A 434 48.87 -14.83 -18.99
CA TYR A 434 49.46 -16.10 -18.58
C TYR A 434 51.00 -16.01 -18.68
N ASN A 435 51.65 -15.87 -17.53
CA ASN A 435 53.11 -15.68 -17.33
C ASN A 435 54.03 -16.69 -18.05
N ASN A 436 53.52 -17.85 -18.47
CA ASN A 436 54.28 -18.84 -19.23
C ASN A 436 54.52 -18.43 -20.70
N TYR A 437 53.89 -17.35 -21.17
CA TYR A 437 53.93 -16.89 -22.55
C TYR A 437 54.70 -15.58 -22.73
N GLN A 438 55.16 -15.32 -23.95
CA GLN A 438 55.53 -13.98 -24.42
C GLN A 438 54.36 -13.38 -25.20
N TRP A 439 54.16 -12.08 -25.07
CA TRP A 439 52.98 -11.38 -25.57
C TRP A 439 53.36 -10.30 -26.58
N SER A 440 52.52 -10.11 -27.61
CA SER A 440 52.64 -8.97 -28.51
C SER A 440 52.31 -7.66 -27.78
N VAL A 441 52.79 -6.54 -28.32
CA VAL A 441 52.11 -5.26 -28.05
C VAL A 441 50.65 -5.33 -28.51
N PRO A 442 49.73 -4.55 -27.93
CA PRO A 442 48.35 -4.51 -28.40
C PRO A 442 48.23 -3.89 -29.78
N GLN A 443 47.22 -4.36 -30.52
CA GLN A 443 46.92 -3.95 -31.89
C GLN A 443 45.42 -3.70 -32.01
N SER A 444 44.98 -2.79 -32.89
CA SER A 444 43.54 -2.62 -33.12
C SER A 444 42.93 -3.90 -33.69
N SER A 445 41.79 -4.32 -33.14
CA SER A 445 40.99 -5.44 -33.65
C SER A 445 40.49 -5.18 -35.08
N THR A 446 40.40 -3.92 -35.50
CA THR A 446 39.95 -3.51 -36.85
C THR A 446 40.88 -3.99 -37.97
N ILE A 447 42.17 -4.24 -37.69
CA ILE A 447 43.13 -4.86 -38.62
C ILE A 447 42.67 -6.27 -39.02
N TRP A 448 41.90 -6.92 -38.15
CA TRP A 448 41.39 -8.28 -38.26
C TRP A 448 39.86 -8.29 -38.47
N ALA A 449 39.28 -7.18 -38.96
CA ALA A 449 37.83 -7.01 -39.07
C ALA A 449 37.18 -8.02 -40.02
N ASP A 450 37.85 -8.44 -41.10
CA ASP A 450 37.30 -9.38 -42.09
C ASP A 450 37.52 -10.86 -41.71
N GLU A 451 38.23 -11.14 -40.62
CA GLU A 451 38.52 -12.50 -40.15
C GLU A 451 37.26 -13.25 -39.71
N ASN A 452 37.13 -14.51 -40.12
CA ASN A 452 35.99 -15.36 -39.75
C ASN A 452 35.94 -15.71 -38.25
N TRP A 453 37.08 -15.70 -37.56
CA TRP A 453 37.17 -15.96 -36.12
C TRP A 453 37.01 -14.70 -35.26
N MET A 454 37.04 -13.49 -35.84
CA MET A 454 36.89 -12.24 -35.09
C MET A 454 35.41 -12.02 -34.72
N PRO A 455 35.03 -11.92 -33.42
CA PRO A 455 33.64 -11.72 -33.05
C PRO A 455 33.14 -10.36 -33.55
N THR A 456 31.92 -10.31 -34.07
CA THR A 456 31.31 -9.10 -34.66
C THR A 456 31.39 -7.87 -33.76
N ALA A 457 31.29 -8.06 -32.43
CA ALA A 457 31.40 -7.00 -31.43
C ALA A 457 32.74 -6.24 -31.45
N PHE A 458 33.81 -6.81 -32.00
CA PHE A 458 35.15 -6.19 -32.07
C PHE A 458 35.57 -5.78 -33.49
N LYS A 459 34.80 -6.09 -34.55
CA LYS A 459 35.18 -5.77 -35.94
C LYS A 459 35.28 -4.26 -36.19
N GLU A 460 34.56 -3.43 -35.43
CA GLU A 460 34.57 -1.96 -35.57
C GLU A 460 35.38 -1.21 -34.49
N SER A 461 35.69 -1.86 -33.37
CA SER A 461 36.31 -1.23 -32.19
C SER A 461 36.90 -2.27 -31.24
N GLY A 462 38.05 -1.94 -30.64
CA GLY A 462 38.71 -2.78 -29.65
C GLY A 462 40.17 -3.11 -30.01
N THR A 463 40.75 -3.94 -29.16
CA THR A 463 42.17 -4.24 -29.12
C THR A 463 42.40 -5.75 -29.01
N ILE A 464 43.46 -6.24 -29.65
CA ILE A 464 43.87 -7.65 -29.63
C ILE A 464 45.36 -7.78 -29.27
N VAL A 465 45.66 -8.78 -28.44
CA VAL A 465 47.03 -9.26 -28.18
C VAL A 465 47.15 -10.75 -28.46
N PHE A 466 48.33 -11.14 -28.93
CA PHE A 466 48.66 -12.52 -29.28
C PHE A 466 49.80 -13.02 -28.39
N SER A 467 49.73 -14.27 -27.97
CA SER A 467 50.87 -14.95 -27.37
C SER A 467 51.78 -15.59 -28.43
N ASP A 468 53.01 -15.93 -28.01
CA ASP A 468 53.79 -16.97 -28.67
C ASP A 468 53.16 -18.38 -28.47
N ARG A 469 53.81 -19.45 -28.93
CA ARG A 469 53.29 -20.82 -28.77
C ARG A 469 54.02 -21.59 -27.68
N LYS A 470 53.28 -22.30 -26.82
CA LYS A 470 53.82 -23.15 -25.75
C LYS A 470 53.12 -24.51 -25.67
N ALA A 471 53.86 -25.53 -25.24
CA ALA A 471 53.32 -26.84 -24.88
C ALA A 471 52.71 -26.83 -23.47
N VAL A 472 51.56 -26.18 -23.32
CA VAL A 472 50.73 -26.12 -22.09
C VAL A 472 49.37 -26.76 -22.40
N GLY A 473 48.69 -27.38 -21.42
CA GLY A 473 47.38 -27.99 -21.64
C GLY A 473 46.25 -26.94 -21.74
N VAL A 474 45.22 -27.22 -22.55
CA VAL A 474 44.03 -26.35 -22.64
C VAL A 474 43.35 -26.16 -21.28
N ALA A 475 43.35 -27.21 -20.44
CA ALA A 475 42.82 -27.17 -19.09
C ALA A 475 43.59 -26.22 -18.17
N ASP A 476 44.93 -26.16 -18.27
CA ASP A 476 45.76 -25.25 -17.47
C ASP A 476 45.46 -23.79 -17.82
N ILE A 477 45.29 -23.51 -19.13
CA ILE A 477 44.89 -22.20 -19.64
C ILE A 477 43.46 -21.85 -19.17
N GLN A 478 42.51 -22.79 -19.28
CA GLN A 478 41.14 -22.61 -18.83
C GLN A 478 41.05 -22.31 -17.33
N ASN A 479 41.79 -23.05 -16.50
CA ASN A 479 41.84 -22.84 -15.05
C ASN A 479 42.44 -21.46 -14.72
N PHE A 480 43.60 -21.12 -15.30
CA PHE A 480 44.26 -19.82 -15.10
C PHE A 480 43.32 -18.64 -15.37
N TYR A 481 42.69 -18.60 -16.56
CA TYR A 481 41.77 -17.50 -16.89
C TYR A 481 40.50 -17.54 -16.05
N THR A 482 39.96 -18.72 -15.71
CA THR A 482 38.76 -18.81 -14.87
C THR A 482 39.03 -18.23 -13.47
N GLU A 483 40.13 -18.62 -12.84
CA GLU A 483 40.51 -18.14 -11.50
C GLU A 483 40.87 -16.65 -11.51
N GLN A 484 41.75 -16.23 -12.41
CA GLN A 484 42.24 -14.84 -12.43
C GLN A 484 41.18 -13.83 -12.89
N LEU A 485 40.29 -14.18 -13.82
CA LEU A 485 39.19 -13.28 -14.20
C LEU A 485 38.19 -13.10 -13.04
N ILE A 486 37.91 -14.16 -12.28
CA ILE A 486 37.06 -14.06 -11.07
C ILE A 486 37.74 -13.23 -9.98
N GLN A 487 39.05 -13.42 -9.76
CA GLN A 487 39.86 -12.60 -8.84
C GLN A 487 39.78 -11.10 -9.21
N GLU A 488 39.97 -10.78 -10.49
CA GLU A 488 39.88 -9.43 -11.04
C GLU A 488 38.44 -8.94 -11.27
N LYS A 489 37.44 -9.59 -10.65
CA LYS A 489 36.02 -9.19 -10.62
C LYS A 489 35.34 -9.16 -11.99
N TRP A 490 35.86 -9.87 -12.99
CA TRP A 490 35.15 -10.11 -14.24
C TRP A 490 34.08 -11.17 -14.05
N LYS A 491 32.90 -10.93 -14.62
CA LYS A 491 31.85 -11.94 -14.74
C LYS A 491 32.08 -12.74 -16.01
N ILE A 492 32.41 -14.03 -15.87
CA ILE A 492 32.40 -14.99 -16.98
C ILE A 492 30.94 -15.13 -17.48
N ILE A 493 30.77 -15.04 -18.80
CA ILE A 493 29.49 -15.16 -19.52
C ILE A 493 29.38 -16.55 -20.16
N SER A 494 30.45 -17.03 -20.79
CA SER A 494 30.52 -18.34 -21.41
C SER A 494 31.94 -18.91 -21.29
N THR A 495 32.01 -20.25 -21.25
CA THR A 495 33.24 -21.02 -21.46
C THR A 495 32.87 -22.18 -22.38
N ASP A 496 33.57 -22.31 -23.50
CA ASP A 496 33.38 -23.34 -24.51
C ASP A 496 34.73 -24.00 -24.81
N THR A 497 34.76 -25.34 -24.85
CA THR A 497 35.99 -26.13 -25.00
C THR A 497 35.73 -27.29 -25.96
N HIS A 498 36.25 -27.18 -27.19
CA HIS A 498 35.97 -28.11 -28.30
C HIS A 498 37.26 -28.39 -29.09
N ASN A 499 37.56 -29.66 -29.38
CA ASN A 499 38.69 -30.10 -30.22
C ASN A 499 40.06 -29.55 -29.77
N ASP A 500 40.35 -29.60 -28.46
CA ASP A 500 41.56 -29.01 -27.87
C ASP A 500 41.72 -27.50 -28.18
N GLN A 501 40.60 -26.78 -28.19
CA GLN A 501 40.51 -25.32 -28.24
C GLN A 501 39.56 -24.82 -27.16
N LEU A 502 39.78 -23.58 -26.72
CA LEU A 502 39.07 -22.90 -25.64
C LEU A 502 38.62 -21.52 -26.09
N LYS A 503 37.39 -21.16 -25.74
CA LYS A 503 36.85 -19.80 -25.77
C LYS A 503 36.29 -19.45 -24.39
N ILE A 504 36.70 -18.33 -23.80
CA ILE A 504 36.05 -17.75 -22.61
C ILE A 504 35.58 -16.34 -22.98
N GLU A 505 34.32 -16.03 -22.68
CA GLU A 505 33.77 -14.69 -22.81
C GLU A 505 33.49 -14.13 -21.41
N ALA A 506 33.97 -12.91 -21.13
CA ALA A 506 33.87 -12.28 -19.82
C ALA A 506 33.57 -10.78 -19.92
N ARG A 507 32.94 -10.21 -18.88
CA ARG A 507 32.54 -8.80 -18.83
C ARG A 507 32.79 -8.17 -17.45
N LYS A 508 33.25 -6.91 -17.45
CA LYS A 508 33.46 -6.09 -16.24
C LYS A 508 32.94 -4.67 -16.51
N GLY A 509 31.81 -4.32 -15.91
CA GLY A 509 31.09 -3.07 -16.22
C GLY A 509 30.63 -3.05 -17.69
N ASN A 510 31.16 -2.11 -18.48
CA ASN A 510 30.94 -2.04 -19.93
C ASN A 510 31.98 -2.81 -20.75
N ARG A 511 33.15 -3.12 -20.16
CA ARG A 511 34.27 -3.77 -20.84
C ARG A 511 34.00 -5.26 -21.09
N TYR A 512 34.36 -5.74 -22.27
CA TYR A 512 34.14 -7.10 -22.76
C TYR A 512 35.47 -7.73 -23.21
N LEU A 513 35.71 -8.96 -22.78
CA LEU A 513 36.93 -9.74 -23.05
C LEU A 513 36.55 -11.09 -23.67
N VAL A 514 37.26 -11.48 -24.72
CA VAL A 514 37.23 -12.84 -25.27
C VAL A 514 38.64 -13.41 -25.25
N VAL A 515 38.81 -14.50 -24.51
CA VAL A 515 40.02 -15.33 -24.49
C VAL A 515 39.82 -16.46 -25.49
N TYR A 516 40.74 -16.61 -26.44
CA TYR A 516 40.84 -17.79 -27.28
C TYR A 516 42.15 -18.52 -26.97
N ALA A 517 42.14 -19.84 -26.81
CA ALA A 517 43.37 -20.63 -26.80
C ALA A 517 43.22 -21.86 -27.71
N TYR A 518 44.22 -22.13 -28.56
CA TYR A 518 44.13 -23.17 -29.59
C TYR A 518 45.50 -23.68 -30.02
N ASN A 519 45.59 -24.98 -30.30
CA ASN A 519 46.81 -25.67 -30.75
C ASN A 519 46.95 -25.75 -32.29
N THR A 520 45.91 -25.42 -33.04
CA THR A 520 45.89 -25.37 -34.51
C THR A 520 46.53 -24.10 -35.07
N GLU A 521 46.60 -23.94 -36.40
CA GLU A 521 47.09 -22.71 -37.06
C GLU A 521 46.24 -21.48 -36.74
N GLU A 522 44.91 -21.64 -36.77
CA GLU A 522 43.89 -20.63 -36.42
C GLU A 522 42.81 -21.20 -35.49
N PHE A 523 42.02 -20.33 -34.86
CA PHE A 523 40.89 -20.77 -34.03
C PHE A 523 39.80 -21.38 -34.92
N ASN A 524 39.28 -22.54 -34.54
CA ASN A 524 38.38 -23.41 -35.32
C ASN A 524 38.91 -23.92 -36.69
N LEU A 525 40.17 -23.66 -37.06
CA LEU A 525 40.69 -23.95 -38.41
C LEU A 525 42.13 -24.52 -38.42
N GLY A 526 42.40 -25.41 -39.39
CA GLY A 526 43.72 -25.99 -39.65
C GLY A 526 44.03 -27.27 -38.86
N SER A 527 45.24 -27.81 -39.07
CA SER A 527 45.77 -28.95 -38.32
C SER A 527 46.50 -28.52 -37.05
N THR A 528 46.72 -29.45 -36.11
CA THR A 528 47.45 -29.20 -34.87
C THR A 528 48.93 -28.90 -35.11
N VAL A 529 49.46 -27.89 -34.41
CA VAL A 529 50.83 -27.39 -34.57
C VAL A 529 51.70 -27.89 -33.42
N SER A 530 52.84 -28.52 -33.72
CA SER A 530 53.72 -29.14 -32.72
C SER A 530 54.34 -28.17 -31.70
N ALA A 531 54.38 -26.87 -32.01
CA ALA A 531 54.77 -25.82 -31.05
C ALA A 531 53.74 -25.59 -29.92
N GLY A 532 52.54 -26.19 -30.03
CA GLY A 532 51.50 -26.12 -29.02
C GLY A 532 50.57 -24.91 -29.17
N TYR A 533 49.98 -24.53 -28.04
CA TYR A 533 48.88 -23.58 -27.95
C TYR A 533 49.37 -22.15 -28.16
N ARG A 534 48.57 -21.36 -28.89
CA ARG A 534 48.59 -19.90 -28.87
C ARG A 534 47.33 -19.41 -28.14
N ILE A 535 47.45 -18.28 -27.46
CA ILE A 535 46.36 -17.54 -26.84
C ILE A 535 46.16 -16.22 -27.64
N LYS A 536 44.91 -15.81 -27.85
CA LYS A 536 44.52 -14.45 -28.23
C LYS A 536 43.67 -13.87 -27.10
N LEU A 537 43.88 -12.61 -26.75
CA LEU A 537 42.94 -11.85 -25.92
C LEU A 537 42.41 -10.72 -26.79
N ILE A 538 41.08 -10.64 -26.93
CA ILE A 538 40.40 -9.57 -27.66
C ILE A 538 39.54 -8.82 -26.65
N TYR A 539 39.77 -7.53 -26.47
CA TYR A 539 39.10 -6.75 -25.45
C TYR A 539 38.71 -5.36 -25.93
N LYS A 540 37.73 -4.78 -25.24
CA LYS A 540 37.37 -3.36 -25.27
C LYS A 540 36.66 -3.03 -23.97
#